data_AF-A0A1I9UVU2-F1
#
_entry.id   AF-A0A1I9UVU2-F1
#
_cell.length_a   1.000
_cell.length_b   1.000
_cell.length_c   1.000
_cell.angle_alpha   90.00
_cell.angle_beta   90.00
_cell.angle_gamma   90.00
#
_symmetry.space_group_name_H-M   'P 1'
#
loop_
_entity.id
_entity.type
_entity.pdbx_description
1 polymer ?
#
loop_
_entity_poly.entity_id
_entity_poly.type
_entity_poly.pdbx_seq_one_letter_code
_entity_poly.pdbx_strand_id
1 'polypeptide(L)'
;MLPSLIICLALFGAINCQNCPSSEGYFQDPSNCAKFFFCSGGKIVHRYECGGTSVFNPDLKICDWKENVRCNSESSSSSTSIPHVGENEIPDNSIETSSSNPSTSSPSTTSTSTSTTTLPSNVIDVETENPNEWHPPVGPTTTAEPDPADDFNDDYKIVCYFTNWAWYRPQGAKYIPEDTNAKYCTHINYGFAVLDYSSLTIKIHDSWADVDNRFMKRIVALKRNNPRLKVLLSLGGWNDSAGDKYSRLVNNPSARRRFIENAMQFLVKYGFDGLDLDWEYPKCWQTACKDGPESDKANFAVFVRELRQAFEPKGWLLTAAVSPSKQVIDAGYDVPSLAKDFDFINVMAYDMHGQWDKFAAHHAPLYSREASKSFDPNDGIFNVNYTVNYWIDQGMPKKKVVLGVPFYGRSFALEGQAESHPLKGYGAAALQGGEPGTYTREKGYLAFYEICEYQKNQGWTKARDPSTGLPFAYKGNQWVGYDDTEQMRKKTDFIKSLDIGGAMVWALDLDDFMGRCCSTKWPLLKTLNAGLRGVKAFEGIDC
;
A
#
# COMPACT_ATOMS: atom_id res chain seq x y z
N MET A 1 -35.35 -27.25 -1.80
CA MET A 1 -34.09 -26.79 -2.44
C MET A 1 -33.56 -27.96 -3.26
N LEU A 2 -33.20 -27.75 -4.53
CA LEU A 2 -32.39 -28.70 -5.30
C LEU A 2 -30.98 -28.10 -5.45
N PRO A 3 -29.92 -28.92 -5.54
CA PRO A 3 -28.62 -28.45 -6.01
C PRO A 3 -28.71 -28.11 -7.51
N SER A 4 -28.25 -26.93 -7.92
CA SER A 4 -28.19 -26.55 -9.33
C SER A 4 -27.13 -27.37 -10.06
N LEU A 5 -27.57 -28.28 -10.94
CA LEU A 5 -26.70 -29.15 -11.72
C LEU A 5 -25.89 -28.31 -12.74
N ILE A 6 -24.57 -28.48 -12.76
CA ILE A 6 -23.70 -27.82 -13.76
C ILE A 6 -23.85 -28.55 -15.09
N ILE A 7 -24.53 -27.92 -16.05
CA ILE A 7 -24.68 -28.43 -17.42
C ILE A 7 -23.55 -27.86 -18.29
N CYS A 8 -22.50 -28.65 -18.52
CA CYS A 8 -21.50 -28.36 -19.54
C CYS A 8 -21.93 -28.96 -20.89
N LEU A 9 -22.22 -28.12 -21.88
CA LEU A 9 -22.49 -28.55 -23.25
C LEU A 9 -21.19 -28.72 -24.03
N ALA A 10 -20.84 -29.97 -24.35
CA ALA A 10 -19.69 -30.29 -25.18
C ALA A 10 -19.99 -30.08 -26.67
N LEU A 11 -19.62 -28.92 -27.20
CA LEU A 11 -19.60 -28.64 -28.65
C LEU A 11 -18.14 -28.49 -29.10
N PHE A 12 -17.68 -29.44 -29.92
CA PHE A 12 -16.40 -29.43 -30.64
C PHE A 12 -15.16 -28.98 -29.85
N GLY A 13 -14.75 -29.81 -28.89
CA GLY A 13 -13.35 -29.89 -28.44
C GLY A 13 -12.89 -28.91 -27.35
N ALA A 14 -13.74 -27.97 -26.90
CA ALA A 14 -13.40 -27.07 -25.79
C ALA A 14 -14.55 -26.98 -24.76
N ILE A 15 -14.25 -27.27 -23.48
CA ILE A 15 -15.19 -27.09 -22.37
C ILE A 15 -15.13 -25.63 -21.91
N ASN A 16 -16.05 -24.80 -22.41
CA ASN A 16 -16.02 -23.35 -22.17
C ASN A 16 -16.76 -22.96 -20.87
N CYS A 17 -16.11 -23.14 -19.72
CA CYS A 17 -16.64 -22.72 -18.42
C CYS A 17 -16.57 -21.19 -18.22
N GLN A 18 -17.62 -20.48 -18.65
CA GLN A 18 -17.76 -19.01 -18.50
C GLN A 18 -18.64 -18.57 -17.31
N ASN A 19 -19.34 -19.50 -16.66
CA ASN A 19 -20.32 -19.19 -15.62
C ASN A 19 -19.75 -19.35 -14.20
N CYS A 20 -20.14 -18.46 -13.30
CA CYS A 20 -19.74 -18.49 -11.89
C CYS A 20 -20.63 -19.41 -11.04
N PRO A 21 -20.05 -20.18 -10.08
CA PRO A 21 -20.83 -20.99 -9.13
C PRO A 21 -21.64 -20.18 -8.10
N SER A 22 -21.31 -18.90 -7.90
CA SER A 22 -22.01 -17.95 -7.02
C SER A 22 -21.95 -16.53 -7.62
N SER A 23 -22.55 -15.54 -6.95
CA SER A 23 -22.37 -14.13 -7.30
C SER A 23 -20.94 -13.62 -7.04
N GLU A 24 -20.33 -14.05 -5.94
CA GLU A 24 -19.02 -13.58 -5.44
C GLU A 24 -18.16 -14.75 -4.94
N GLY A 25 -16.84 -14.72 -5.20
CA GLY A 25 -15.87 -15.62 -4.57
C GLY A 25 -14.83 -16.26 -5.49
N TYR A 26 -13.88 -17.01 -4.90
CA TYR A 26 -12.83 -17.74 -5.62
C TYR A 26 -13.19 -19.22 -5.84
N PHE A 27 -12.97 -19.70 -7.07
CA PHE A 27 -13.35 -21.03 -7.53
C PHE A 27 -12.23 -21.68 -8.36
N GLN A 28 -11.98 -22.97 -8.14
CA GLN A 28 -11.05 -23.79 -8.93
C GLN A 28 -11.53 -23.86 -10.38
N ASP A 29 -10.62 -23.85 -11.35
CA ASP A 29 -10.99 -24.07 -12.75
C ASP A 29 -11.30 -25.56 -12.99
N PRO A 30 -12.51 -25.93 -13.48
CA PRO A 30 -12.90 -27.33 -13.68
C PRO A 30 -12.03 -28.11 -14.67
N SER A 31 -11.23 -27.42 -15.50
CA SER A 31 -10.34 -28.04 -16.49
C SER A 31 -8.89 -28.18 -16.01
N ASN A 32 -8.48 -27.44 -14.97
CA ASN A 32 -7.11 -27.42 -14.49
C ASN A 32 -7.02 -26.92 -13.03
N CYS A 33 -6.73 -27.82 -12.09
CA CYS A 33 -6.66 -27.50 -10.67
C CYS A 33 -5.51 -26.54 -10.28
N ALA A 34 -4.49 -26.35 -11.14
CA ALA A 34 -3.49 -25.31 -10.95
C ALA A 34 -4.04 -23.91 -11.27
N LYS A 35 -5.24 -23.80 -11.86
CA LYS A 35 -5.89 -22.53 -12.19
C LYS A 35 -7.15 -22.34 -11.35
N PHE A 36 -7.47 -21.08 -11.13
CA PHE A 36 -8.67 -20.66 -10.40
C PHE A 36 -9.13 -19.30 -10.92
N PHE A 37 -10.32 -18.87 -10.51
CA PHE A 37 -10.90 -17.62 -10.97
C PHE A 37 -11.68 -16.93 -9.86
N PHE A 38 -11.73 -15.60 -9.93
CA PHE A 38 -12.57 -14.78 -9.06
C PHE A 38 -13.84 -14.37 -9.81
N CYS A 39 -14.96 -14.58 -9.14
CA CYS A 39 -16.29 -14.19 -9.56
C CYS A 39 -16.72 -12.94 -8.82
N SER A 40 -17.28 -11.97 -9.54
CA SER A 40 -18.03 -10.85 -8.98
C SER A 40 -19.22 -10.49 -9.87
N GLY A 41 -20.34 -10.10 -9.25
CA GLY A 41 -21.61 -9.87 -9.96
C GLY A 41 -22.12 -11.09 -10.76
N GLY A 42 -21.69 -12.31 -10.39
CA GLY A 42 -21.97 -13.55 -11.13
C GLY A 42 -21.17 -13.74 -12.42
N LYS A 43 -20.14 -12.91 -12.67
CA LYS A 43 -19.26 -12.98 -13.83
C LYS A 43 -17.82 -13.28 -13.41
N ILE A 44 -17.09 -14.03 -14.24
CA ILE A 44 -15.66 -14.23 -14.04
C ILE A 44 -14.95 -12.91 -14.38
N VAL A 45 -14.39 -12.24 -13.36
CA VAL A 45 -13.71 -10.94 -13.53
C VAL A 45 -12.19 -11.07 -13.55
N HIS A 46 -11.63 -12.16 -13.01
CA HIS A 46 -10.19 -12.44 -13.08
C HIS A 46 -9.91 -13.94 -13.10
N ARG A 47 -8.80 -14.35 -13.74
CA ARG A 47 -8.31 -15.73 -13.81
C ARG A 47 -6.85 -15.79 -13.34
N TYR A 48 -6.54 -16.76 -12.50
CA TYR A 48 -5.28 -16.91 -11.80
C TYR A 48 -4.68 -18.30 -12.04
N GLU A 49 -3.39 -18.44 -11.78
CA GLU A 49 -2.65 -19.70 -11.83
C GLU A 49 -1.73 -19.79 -10.60
N CYS A 50 -1.72 -20.95 -9.95
CA CYS A 50 -0.97 -21.22 -8.74
C CYS A 50 0.53 -21.38 -9.01
N GLY A 51 1.35 -20.97 -8.04
CA GLY A 51 2.81 -20.96 -8.19
C GLY A 51 3.43 -22.36 -8.18
N GLY A 52 4.35 -22.61 -9.12
CA GLY A 52 5.17 -23.83 -9.16
C GLY A 52 4.33 -25.08 -9.41
N THR A 53 4.27 -25.98 -8.42
CA THR A 53 3.52 -27.24 -8.49
C THR A 53 2.24 -27.26 -7.63
N SER A 54 1.90 -26.13 -6.99
CA SER A 54 0.70 -26.00 -6.16
C SER A 54 -0.59 -25.95 -6.98
N VAL A 55 -1.72 -26.23 -6.33
CA VAL A 55 -3.07 -26.25 -6.91
C VAL A 55 -4.04 -25.51 -6.01
N PHE A 56 -5.11 -24.94 -6.57
CA PHE A 56 -6.05 -24.13 -5.79
C PHE A 56 -6.95 -25.02 -4.93
N ASN A 57 -6.88 -24.85 -3.61
CA ASN A 57 -7.74 -25.52 -2.64
C ASN A 57 -9.12 -24.82 -2.59
N PRO A 58 -10.21 -25.48 -3.02
CA PRO A 58 -11.53 -24.87 -3.11
C PRO A 58 -12.17 -24.61 -1.74
N ASP A 59 -11.70 -25.26 -0.67
CA ASP A 59 -12.20 -25.11 0.69
C ASP A 59 -11.45 -24.00 1.44
N LEU A 60 -10.11 -23.98 1.35
CA LEU A 60 -9.25 -22.98 2.01
C LEU A 60 -9.09 -21.67 1.21
N LYS A 61 -9.51 -21.64 -0.06
CA LYS A 61 -9.43 -20.48 -0.98
C LYS A 61 -8.02 -19.95 -1.25
N ILE A 62 -7.02 -20.83 -1.18
CA ILE A 62 -5.59 -20.54 -1.42
C ILE A 62 -4.97 -21.56 -2.38
N CYS A 63 -3.78 -21.27 -2.92
CA CYS A 63 -2.95 -22.29 -3.53
C CYS A 63 -2.29 -23.15 -2.44
N ASP A 64 -2.31 -24.47 -2.62
CA ASP A 64 -1.96 -25.48 -1.63
C ASP A 64 -1.26 -26.67 -2.32
N TRP A 65 -0.70 -27.59 -1.56
CA TRP A 65 -0.06 -28.80 -2.08
C TRP A 65 -1.09 -29.78 -2.67
N LYS A 66 -0.70 -30.53 -3.70
CA LYS A 66 -1.62 -31.41 -4.46
C LYS A 66 -2.23 -32.51 -3.59
N GLU A 67 -1.50 -32.92 -2.58
CA GLU A 67 -1.84 -33.93 -1.59
C GLU A 67 -3.00 -33.48 -0.67
N ASN A 68 -3.17 -32.16 -0.52
CA ASN A 68 -4.24 -31.54 0.28
C ASN A 68 -5.52 -31.24 -0.52
N VAL A 69 -5.50 -31.38 -1.85
CA VAL A 69 -6.57 -30.91 -2.75
C VAL A 69 -7.09 -32.02 -3.65
N ARG A 70 -8.39 -32.32 -3.56
CA ARG A 70 -9.07 -33.31 -4.43
C ARG A 70 -9.27 -32.77 -5.84
N CYS A 71 -8.21 -32.83 -6.65
CA CYS A 71 -8.23 -32.45 -8.06
C CYS A 71 -8.92 -33.52 -8.93
N ASN A 72 -10.06 -33.17 -9.52
CA ASN A 72 -10.81 -34.03 -10.44
C ASN A 72 -10.61 -33.60 -11.90
N SER A 73 -9.47 -33.95 -12.50
CA SER A 73 -9.15 -33.59 -13.90
C SER A 73 -8.72 -34.78 -14.75
N GLU A 74 -9.47 -35.88 -14.73
CA GLU A 74 -9.41 -36.93 -15.76
C GLU A 74 -10.64 -37.87 -15.69
N SER A 75 -10.93 -38.61 -16.76
CA SER A 75 -12.05 -39.57 -16.80
C SER A 75 -11.73 -40.76 -17.69
N SER A 76 -12.25 -41.94 -17.30
CA SER A 76 -11.93 -43.29 -17.82
C SER A 76 -10.56 -43.82 -17.33
N SER A 77 -10.39 -45.09 -16.95
CA SER A 77 -11.33 -46.24 -17.01
C SER A 77 -11.05 -47.33 -15.95
N SER A 78 -12.01 -48.26 -15.84
CA SER A 78 -11.99 -49.57 -15.15
C SER A 78 -12.41 -49.66 -13.66
N SER A 79 -13.08 -50.78 -13.34
CA SER A 79 -13.72 -51.16 -12.06
C SER A 79 -12.84 -52.17 -11.28
N THR A 80 -13.07 -52.57 -10.03
CA THR A 80 -14.29 -52.71 -9.18
C THR A 80 -13.83 -52.71 -7.67
N SER A 81 -14.49 -53.10 -6.56
CA SER A 81 -15.79 -53.72 -6.19
C SER A 81 -16.04 -53.71 -4.65
N ILE A 82 -17.29 -53.49 -4.21
CA ILE A 82 -18.13 -54.32 -3.27
C ILE A 82 -17.55 -54.76 -1.89
N PRO A 83 -18.25 -54.66 -0.72
CA PRO A 83 -19.47 -53.91 -0.35
C PRO A 83 -19.45 -53.25 1.08
N HIS A 84 -20.61 -52.76 1.54
CA HIS A 84 -20.90 -52.25 2.91
C HIS A 84 -20.92 -53.30 4.04
N VAL A 85 -20.49 -52.85 5.23
CA VAL A 85 -21.11 -53.02 6.57
C VAL A 85 -20.81 -51.71 7.34
N GLY A 86 -21.62 -51.14 8.25
CA GLY A 86 -22.95 -51.48 8.80
C GLY A 86 -23.57 -50.22 9.47
N GLU A 87 -24.30 -50.38 10.59
CA GLU A 87 -25.02 -49.29 11.28
C GLU A 87 -24.89 -49.33 12.83
N ASN A 88 -25.13 -48.15 13.46
CA ASN A 88 -25.81 -47.88 14.74
C ASN A 88 -25.15 -47.89 16.14
N GLU A 89 -25.73 -46.97 16.94
CA GLU A 89 -25.93 -46.90 18.41
C GLU A 89 -24.90 -46.26 19.38
N ILE A 90 -25.48 -45.64 20.43
CA ILE A 90 -24.88 -44.80 21.50
C ILE A 90 -25.54 -45.21 22.82
N PRO A 91 -24.78 -45.50 23.89
CA PRO A 91 -24.78 -44.66 25.12
C PRO A 91 -23.34 -44.39 25.59
N ASP A 92 -22.93 -43.21 26.05
CA ASP A 92 -23.34 -42.45 27.26
C ASP A 92 -23.02 -43.14 28.60
N ASN A 93 -22.05 -42.59 29.35
CA ASN A 93 -22.13 -42.37 30.80
C ASN A 93 -20.96 -41.51 31.36
N SER A 94 -21.30 -40.31 31.84
CA SER A 94 -21.00 -39.73 33.17
C SER A 94 -19.64 -39.97 33.92
N ILE A 95 -19.03 -38.86 34.39
CA ILE A 95 -18.61 -38.59 35.82
C ILE A 95 -17.37 -39.41 36.35
N GLU A 96 -16.44 -38.94 37.20
CA GLU A 96 -16.36 -37.82 38.20
C GLU A 96 -14.94 -37.15 38.31
N THR A 97 -14.72 -36.34 39.35
CA THR A 97 -13.56 -35.45 39.60
C THR A 97 -12.64 -35.86 40.77
N SER A 98 -11.34 -35.55 40.68
CA SER A 98 -10.44 -35.08 41.78
C SER A 98 -9.01 -34.87 41.21
N SER A 99 -8.21 -33.83 41.47
CA SER A 99 -7.94 -32.91 42.60
C SER A 99 -6.86 -33.36 43.60
N SER A 100 -5.62 -32.88 43.45
CA SER A 100 -4.77 -32.37 44.56
C SER A 100 -3.35 -31.97 44.08
N ASN A 101 -2.69 -31.09 44.84
CA ASN A 101 -1.32 -30.61 44.61
C ASN A 101 -0.78 -30.03 45.94
N PRO A 102 0.46 -30.31 46.39
CA PRO A 102 1.13 -29.35 47.29
C PRO A 102 2.67 -29.20 47.16
N SER A 103 3.09 -27.93 47.15
CA SER A 103 4.15 -27.34 48.00
C SER A 103 5.66 -27.67 47.84
N THR A 104 6.36 -26.77 47.14
CA THR A 104 7.51 -25.94 47.61
C THR A 104 8.60 -26.48 48.55
N SER A 105 9.88 -26.22 48.22
CA SER A 105 10.89 -25.68 49.18
C SER A 105 12.16 -25.13 48.50
N SER A 106 12.91 -24.31 49.26
CA SER A 106 14.24 -23.71 49.03
C SER A 106 14.93 -23.63 50.42
N PRO A 107 16.15 -23.05 50.66
CA PRO A 107 17.14 -22.41 49.77
C PRO A 107 18.61 -22.84 50.07
N SER A 108 19.62 -22.14 49.52
CA SER A 108 20.74 -21.48 50.26
C SER A 108 21.95 -21.11 49.38
N THR A 109 22.73 -20.11 49.81
CA THR A 109 23.95 -19.59 49.15
C THR A 109 25.21 -19.83 50.00
N THR A 110 26.38 -19.90 49.36
CA THR A 110 27.69 -19.71 50.02
C THR A 110 28.65 -18.98 49.07
N SER A 111 29.51 -18.12 49.61
CA SER A 111 30.51 -17.34 48.88
C SER A 111 31.92 -17.62 49.37
N THR A 112 32.91 -17.51 48.48
CA THR A 112 34.35 -17.54 48.81
C THR A 112 35.10 -16.57 47.92
N SER A 113 36.11 -15.88 48.45
CA SER A 113 36.91 -14.87 47.75
C SER A 113 38.42 -15.20 47.76
N THR A 114 39.14 -14.81 46.71
CA THR A 114 40.61 -14.76 46.69
C THR A 114 41.06 -13.71 45.66
N SER A 115 42.21 -13.05 45.85
CA SER A 115 42.63 -11.93 45.00
C SER A 115 44.15 -11.87 44.78
N THR A 116 44.58 -11.97 43.51
CA THR A 116 45.91 -11.58 42.99
C THR A 116 45.88 -11.55 41.43
N THR A 117 46.89 -11.06 40.69
CA THR A 117 47.36 -9.66 40.56
C THR A 117 48.19 -9.53 39.26
N THR A 118 47.74 -8.75 38.28
CA THR A 118 48.45 -8.33 37.03
C THR A 118 48.89 -9.46 36.06
N LEU A 119 49.17 -9.25 34.76
CA LEU A 119 49.25 -8.08 33.85
C LEU A 119 48.40 -8.35 32.57
N PRO A 120 48.24 -7.41 31.61
CA PRO A 120 47.25 -7.54 30.54
C PRO A 120 47.71 -8.39 29.34
N SER A 121 46.76 -9.13 28.77
CA SER A 121 46.85 -9.75 27.45
C SER A 121 45.67 -9.28 26.61
N ASN A 122 45.90 -8.96 25.34
CA ASN A 122 44.83 -8.59 24.41
C ASN A 122 43.91 -9.79 24.18
N VAL A 123 42.68 -9.74 24.69
CA VAL A 123 41.59 -10.58 24.21
C VAL A 123 40.94 -9.83 23.05
N ILE A 124 41.05 -10.39 21.85
CA ILE A 124 40.10 -10.07 20.79
C ILE A 124 38.84 -10.84 21.17
N ASP A 125 37.78 -10.13 21.55
CA ASP A 125 36.48 -10.75 21.76
C ASP A 125 35.95 -11.23 20.40
N VAL A 126 36.22 -12.51 20.10
CA VAL A 126 35.55 -13.24 19.03
C VAL A 126 34.15 -13.52 19.54
N GLU A 127 33.24 -12.57 19.33
CA GLU A 127 31.81 -12.79 19.54
C GLU A 127 31.40 -14.05 18.78
N THR A 128 30.74 -14.97 19.47
CA THR A 128 30.26 -16.22 18.88
C THR A 128 29.06 -15.91 17.99
N GLU A 129 29.32 -15.59 16.72
CA GLU A 129 28.28 -15.30 15.71
C GLU A 129 27.18 -16.37 15.76
N ASN A 130 25.95 -15.92 15.98
CA ASN A 130 24.77 -16.79 15.99
C ASN A 130 24.48 -17.25 14.55
N PRO A 131 24.52 -18.55 14.22
CA PRO A 131 24.31 -19.01 12.84
C PRO A 131 22.92 -18.70 12.25
N ASN A 132 21.97 -18.26 13.07
CA ASN A 132 20.64 -17.80 12.65
C ASN A 132 20.53 -16.26 12.55
N GLU A 133 21.58 -15.51 12.88
CA GLU A 133 21.58 -14.06 12.70
C GLU A 133 21.73 -13.70 11.21
N TRP A 134 20.75 -12.94 10.70
CA TRP A 134 20.76 -12.53 9.31
C TRP A 134 21.53 -11.23 9.14
N HIS A 135 22.77 -11.35 8.72
CA HIS A 135 23.49 -10.25 8.09
C HIS A 135 22.81 -9.98 6.73
N PRO A 136 22.39 -8.74 6.44
CA PRO A 136 21.89 -8.41 5.10
C PRO A 136 22.99 -8.67 4.07
N PRO A 137 22.64 -9.10 2.84
CA PRO A 137 23.62 -9.08 1.77
C PRO A 137 24.16 -7.65 1.65
N VAL A 138 25.47 -7.50 1.57
CA VAL A 138 26.06 -6.22 1.16
C VAL A 138 25.51 -5.95 -0.22
N GLY A 139 24.61 -4.97 -0.31
CA GLY A 139 23.95 -4.63 -1.57
C GLY A 139 25.03 -4.37 -2.62
N PRO A 140 24.85 -4.83 -3.87
CA PRO A 140 25.85 -4.59 -4.89
C PRO A 140 26.09 -3.08 -4.96
N THR A 141 27.36 -2.67 -4.90
CA THR A 141 27.77 -1.30 -5.19
C THR A 141 27.52 -1.07 -6.68
N THR A 142 26.25 -0.85 -7.03
CA THR A 142 25.85 -0.33 -8.33
C THR A 142 26.69 0.92 -8.58
N THR A 143 27.11 1.11 -9.84
CA THR A 143 27.95 2.25 -10.23
C THR A 143 27.17 3.53 -10.01
N ALA A 144 27.29 4.07 -8.81
CA ALA A 144 26.49 5.19 -8.36
C ALA A 144 26.89 6.42 -9.16
N GLU A 145 25.89 7.16 -9.63
CA GLU A 145 26.04 8.62 -9.69
C GLU A 145 26.56 9.05 -8.31
N PRO A 146 27.59 9.90 -8.20
CA PRO A 146 28.08 10.34 -6.91
C PRO A 146 26.95 11.04 -6.16
N ASP A 147 26.39 10.33 -5.19
CA ASP A 147 25.34 10.83 -4.29
C ASP A 147 25.87 12.12 -3.66
N PRO A 148 25.14 13.25 -3.70
CA PRO A 148 25.59 14.47 -3.07
C PRO A 148 26.10 14.20 -1.64
N ALA A 149 27.19 14.90 -1.28
CA ALA A 149 27.64 14.98 0.10
C ALA A 149 26.45 15.43 0.98
N ASP A 150 26.44 15.04 2.25
CA ASP A 150 25.26 15.08 3.13
C ASP A 150 24.78 16.51 3.52
N ASP A 151 24.40 17.31 2.52
CA ASP A 151 23.96 18.71 2.58
C ASP A 151 22.43 18.86 2.77
N PHE A 152 21.70 17.74 2.77
CA PHE A 152 20.26 17.66 2.99
C PHE A 152 19.82 18.36 4.28
N ASN A 153 19.04 19.44 4.13
CA ASN A 153 18.20 19.99 5.19
C ASN A 153 17.02 19.03 5.46
N ASP A 154 16.63 18.86 6.73
CA ASP A 154 15.52 18.02 7.18
C ASP A 154 14.33 18.81 7.76
N ASP A 155 14.34 20.16 7.67
CA ASP A 155 13.21 21.04 8.07
C ASP A 155 11.87 20.61 7.44
N TYR A 156 11.92 20.02 6.25
CA TYR A 156 10.78 19.46 5.52
C TYR A 156 10.91 17.94 5.38
N LYS A 157 9.83 17.22 5.68
CA LYS A 157 9.79 15.77 5.49
C LYS A 157 9.73 15.41 4.01
N ILE A 158 10.37 14.30 3.65
CA ILE A 158 10.08 13.53 2.44
C ILE A 158 9.68 12.14 2.91
N VAL A 159 8.37 11.86 2.86
CA VAL A 159 7.76 10.61 3.31
C VAL A 159 7.51 9.72 2.08
N CYS A 160 8.12 8.56 2.04
CA CYS A 160 8.19 7.73 0.84
C CYS A 160 7.41 6.43 1.03
N TYR A 161 6.27 6.26 0.34
CA TYR A 161 5.62 4.95 0.31
C TYR A 161 6.41 3.96 -0.56
N PHE A 162 6.69 2.80 0.00
CA PHE A 162 7.27 1.64 -0.66
C PHE A 162 6.18 0.57 -0.81
N THR A 163 5.90 0.09 -2.02
CA THR A 163 4.84 -0.92 -2.23
C THR A 163 5.42 -2.33 -2.41
N ASN A 164 5.08 -3.28 -1.54
CA ASN A 164 5.65 -4.63 -1.60
C ASN A 164 5.27 -5.39 -2.88
N TRP A 165 4.08 -5.13 -3.44
CA TRP A 165 3.62 -5.74 -4.69
C TRP A 165 4.39 -5.27 -5.95
N ALA A 166 5.18 -4.19 -5.87
CA ALA A 166 6.06 -3.79 -6.98
C ALA A 166 7.14 -4.83 -7.32
N TRP A 167 7.41 -5.78 -6.41
CA TRP A 167 8.27 -6.96 -6.65
C TRP A 167 7.78 -7.84 -7.81
N TYR A 168 6.48 -7.82 -8.13
CA TYR A 168 5.86 -8.66 -9.17
C TYR A 168 5.71 -7.99 -10.53
N ARG A 169 6.15 -6.73 -10.68
CA ARG A 169 6.06 -6.02 -11.97
C ARG A 169 6.93 -6.68 -13.05
N PRO A 170 6.42 -6.79 -14.28
CA PRO A 170 7.08 -7.52 -15.36
C PRO A 170 8.23 -6.71 -15.98
N GLN A 171 8.92 -7.29 -16.96
CA GLN A 171 9.74 -6.56 -17.95
C GLN A 171 10.78 -5.59 -17.35
N GLY A 172 11.34 -5.95 -16.19
CA GLY A 172 12.37 -5.18 -15.50
C GLY A 172 11.88 -3.94 -14.75
N ALA A 173 10.58 -3.69 -14.66
CA ALA A 173 10.00 -2.65 -13.78
C ALA A 173 9.70 -3.17 -12.36
N LYS A 174 10.27 -4.32 -12.01
CA LYS A 174 10.31 -4.88 -10.66
C LYS A 174 11.08 -3.94 -9.74
N TYR A 175 10.53 -3.64 -8.57
CA TYR A 175 11.18 -2.81 -7.54
C TYR A 175 11.44 -3.64 -6.28
N ILE A 176 12.61 -3.43 -5.64
CA ILE A 176 13.04 -4.12 -4.41
C ILE A 176 13.55 -3.10 -3.36
N PRO A 177 13.68 -3.46 -2.07
CA PRO A 177 14.12 -2.52 -1.03
C PRO A 177 15.47 -1.84 -1.33
N GLU A 178 16.40 -2.55 -1.97
CA GLU A 178 17.71 -2.03 -2.35
C GLU A 178 17.68 -1.10 -3.58
N ASP A 179 16.55 -0.98 -4.30
CA ASP A 179 16.33 0.08 -5.31
C ASP A 179 15.94 1.43 -4.65
N THR A 180 15.80 1.48 -3.32
CA THR A 180 15.49 2.72 -2.57
C THR A 180 16.78 3.35 -2.04
N ASN A 181 17.16 4.53 -2.56
CA ASN A 181 18.21 5.32 -1.91
C ASN A 181 17.69 5.93 -0.59
N ALA A 182 18.19 5.39 0.52
CA ALA A 182 17.88 5.79 1.89
C ALA A 182 18.11 7.27 2.20
N LYS A 183 18.96 7.99 1.44
CA LYS A 183 19.22 9.43 1.66
C LYS A 183 18.10 10.33 1.15
N TYR A 184 17.39 9.93 0.10
CA TYR A 184 16.39 10.77 -0.58
C TYR A 184 15.04 10.85 0.17
N CYS A 185 14.86 10.03 1.20
CA CYS A 185 13.69 9.98 2.06
C CYS A 185 14.09 10.33 3.51
N THR A 186 13.24 11.06 4.24
CA THR A 186 13.40 11.20 5.70
C THR A 186 12.58 10.13 6.44
N HIS A 187 11.47 9.69 5.83
CA HIS A 187 10.63 8.59 6.31
C HIS A 187 10.33 7.64 5.14
N ILE A 188 10.29 6.32 5.39
CA ILE A 188 9.72 5.32 4.47
C ILE A 188 8.52 4.68 5.15
N ASN A 189 7.41 4.61 4.42
CA ASN A 189 6.16 3.98 4.85
C ASN A 189 6.02 2.67 4.07
N TYR A 190 6.12 1.53 4.76
CA TYR A 190 6.11 0.21 4.13
C TYR A 190 4.66 -0.28 3.90
N GLY A 191 4.21 -0.20 2.65
CA GLY A 191 2.90 -0.67 2.20
C GLY A 191 2.93 -2.14 1.74
N PHE A 192 2.13 -3.05 2.30
CA PHE A 192 1.22 -2.89 3.44
C PHE A 192 1.20 -4.15 4.30
N ALA A 193 1.01 -3.98 5.61
CA ALA A 193 0.33 -5.00 6.41
C ALA A 193 -1.19 -4.78 6.34
N VAL A 194 -1.94 -5.83 6.68
CA VAL A 194 -3.42 -5.86 6.59
C VAL A 194 -4.07 -6.15 7.93
N LEU A 195 -5.31 -5.69 8.12
CA LEU A 195 -6.08 -5.99 9.32
C LEU A 195 -6.77 -7.35 9.15
N ASP A 196 -6.48 -8.32 10.02
CA ASP A 196 -7.18 -9.61 9.95
C ASP A 196 -8.66 -9.46 10.34
N TYR A 197 -9.55 -9.96 9.48
CA TYR A 197 -10.99 -9.74 9.57
C TYR A 197 -11.62 -10.30 10.85
N SER A 198 -11.08 -11.40 11.39
CA SER A 198 -11.66 -12.12 12.53
C SER A 198 -11.05 -11.71 13.86
N SER A 199 -9.72 -11.64 13.92
CA SER A 199 -9.00 -11.29 15.15
C SER A 199 -8.93 -9.78 15.43
N LEU A 200 -9.00 -8.97 14.37
CA LEU A 200 -8.81 -7.51 14.37
C LEU A 200 -7.41 -7.11 14.88
N THR A 201 -6.39 -7.81 14.38
CA THR A 201 -4.96 -7.56 14.67
C THR A 201 -4.15 -7.48 13.37
N ILE A 202 -2.90 -6.99 13.43
CA ILE A 202 -2.02 -6.89 12.26
C ILE A 202 -1.69 -8.28 11.71
N LYS A 203 -1.79 -8.40 10.39
CA LYS A 203 -1.49 -9.60 9.61
C LYS A 203 -0.59 -9.25 8.42
N ILE A 204 0.29 -10.18 8.09
CA ILE A 204 1.19 -10.09 6.94
C ILE A 204 0.36 -10.29 5.67
N HIS A 205 0.50 -9.40 4.68
CA HIS A 205 -0.27 -9.49 3.43
C HIS A 205 0.34 -10.51 2.48
N ASP A 206 1.66 -10.42 2.29
CA ASP A 206 2.42 -11.25 1.37
C ASP A 206 3.62 -11.86 2.11
N SER A 207 3.45 -13.07 2.64
CA SER A 207 4.55 -13.77 3.32
C SER A 207 5.76 -14.02 2.42
N TRP A 208 5.57 -14.15 1.11
CA TRP A 208 6.66 -14.40 0.17
C TRP A 208 7.56 -13.17 0.03
N ALA A 209 6.99 -11.97 -0.13
CA ALA A 209 7.77 -10.72 -0.12
C ALA A 209 8.24 -10.35 1.31
N ASP A 210 7.30 -10.25 2.25
CA ASP A 210 7.49 -9.69 3.60
C ASP A 210 8.43 -10.54 4.47
N VAL A 211 8.32 -11.87 4.40
CA VAL A 211 9.01 -12.83 5.28
C VAL A 211 10.08 -13.62 4.55
N ASP A 212 9.73 -14.35 3.48
CA ASP A 212 10.66 -15.30 2.84
C ASP A 212 11.77 -14.54 2.09
N ASN A 213 11.39 -13.52 1.32
CA ASN A 213 12.30 -12.54 0.71
C ASN A 213 12.64 -11.38 1.67
N ARG A 214 12.17 -11.42 2.93
CA ARG A 214 12.59 -10.56 4.06
C ARG A 214 12.42 -9.05 3.82
N PHE A 215 11.49 -8.62 2.97
CA PHE A 215 11.32 -7.20 2.62
C PHE A 215 11.23 -6.28 3.84
N MET A 216 10.42 -6.63 4.85
CA MET A 216 10.26 -5.84 6.07
C MET A 216 11.59 -5.62 6.81
N LYS A 217 12.49 -6.62 6.82
CA LYS A 217 13.83 -6.47 7.43
C LYS A 217 14.81 -5.72 6.53
N ARG A 218 14.71 -5.88 5.20
CA ARG A 218 15.57 -5.22 4.21
C ARG A 218 15.31 -3.71 4.15
N ILE A 219 14.04 -3.30 4.12
CA ILE A 219 13.66 -1.88 4.12
C ILE A 219 14.04 -1.19 5.45
N VAL A 220 13.88 -1.87 6.59
CA VAL A 220 14.32 -1.37 7.91
C VAL A 220 15.86 -1.29 7.99
N ALA A 221 16.59 -2.19 7.32
CA ALA A 221 18.05 -2.17 7.28
C ALA A 221 18.63 -0.97 6.50
N LEU A 222 17.85 -0.26 5.67
CA LEU A 222 18.27 0.97 5.00
C LEU A 222 18.68 2.08 5.99
N LYS A 223 18.23 2.02 7.26
CA LYS A 223 18.71 2.90 8.35
C LYS A 223 20.22 2.80 8.60
N ARG A 224 20.90 1.74 8.11
CA ARG A 224 22.37 1.64 8.12
C ARG A 224 23.04 2.60 7.13
N ASN A 225 22.36 2.93 6.03
CA ASN A 225 22.85 3.85 4.99
C ASN A 225 22.44 5.31 5.27
N ASN A 226 21.36 5.52 6.04
CA ASN A 226 20.95 6.82 6.56
C ASN A 226 20.45 6.69 8.01
N PRO A 227 21.28 6.94 9.04
CA PRO A 227 20.86 6.82 10.44
C PRO A 227 19.78 7.81 10.91
N ARG A 228 19.45 8.84 10.11
CA ARG A 228 18.32 9.75 10.38
C ARG A 228 16.97 9.17 9.93
N LEU A 229 16.98 8.24 8.97
CA LEU A 229 15.79 7.64 8.36
C LEU A 229 14.88 6.98 9.40
N LYS A 230 13.58 7.21 9.26
CA LYS A 230 12.52 6.47 9.96
C LYS A 230 11.82 5.53 9.00
N VAL A 231 11.49 4.34 9.45
CA VAL A 231 10.78 3.32 8.66
C VAL A 231 9.55 2.89 9.44
N LEU A 232 8.37 3.25 8.95
CA LEU A 232 7.07 2.93 9.54
C LEU A 232 6.45 1.75 8.79
N LEU A 233 5.61 0.99 9.49
CA LEU A 233 4.71 0.02 8.87
C LEU A 233 3.38 0.72 8.52
N SER A 234 2.94 0.64 7.27
CA SER A 234 1.59 1.10 6.90
C SER A 234 0.59 -0.05 6.98
N LEU A 235 -0.59 0.25 7.52
CA LEU A 235 -1.69 -0.69 7.71
C LEU A 235 -2.93 -0.18 6.99
N GLY A 236 -3.40 -0.93 6.00
CA GLY A 236 -4.63 -0.64 5.29
C GLY A 236 -4.44 -0.42 3.79
N GLY A 237 -4.74 0.79 3.33
CA GLY A 237 -4.92 1.14 1.93
C GLY A 237 -6.28 0.66 1.38
N TRP A 238 -6.59 1.11 0.17
CA TRP A 238 -7.90 0.99 -0.48
C TRP A 238 -8.52 -0.41 -0.43
N ASN A 239 -7.76 -1.44 -0.84
CA ASN A 239 -8.27 -2.81 -0.92
C ASN A 239 -8.49 -3.44 0.46
N ASP A 240 -7.62 -3.15 1.44
CA ASP A 240 -7.77 -3.72 2.78
C ASP A 240 -8.85 -3.02 3.60
N SER A 241 -9.08 -1.73 3.33
CA SER A 241 -10.09 -0.91 4.00
C SER A 241 -11.54 -1.29 3.67
N ALA A 242 -11.75 -2.22 2.72
CA ALA A 242 -13.06 -2.68 2.30
C ALA A 242 -13.85 -3.37 3.44
N GLY A 243 -15.12 -2.98 3.58
CA GLY A 243 -16.05 -3.56 4.56
C GLY A 243 -15.84 -3.08 6.00
N ASP A 244 -16.39 -3.83 6.95
CA ASP A 244 -16.67 -3.34 8.30
C ASP A 244 -15.50 -3.42 9.29
N LYS A 245 -14.39 -4.08 8.95
CA LYS A 245 -13.42 -4.57 9.96
C LYS A 245 -12.70 -3.45 10.71
N TYR A 246 -12.38 -2.34 10.04
CA TYR A 246 -11.79 -1.16 10.70
C TYR A 246 -12.80 -0.45 11.60
N SER A 247 -14.08 -0.38 11.19
CA SER A 247 -15.17 0.09 12.04
C SER A 247 -15.35 -0.81 13.28
N ARG A 248 -15.37 -2.15 13.12
CA ARG A 248 -15.41 -3.10 14.23
C ARG A 248 -14.21 -2.99 15.18
N LEU A 249 -13.02 -2.69 14.65
CA LEU A 249 -11.83 -2.43 15.45
C LEU A 249 -12.01 -1.17 16.32
N VAL A 250 -12.29 -0.01 15.71
CA VAL A 250 -12.35 1.24 16.47
C VAL A 250 -13.53 1.28 17.44
N ASN A 251 -14.70 0.76 17.06
CA ASN A 251 -15.90 0.79 17.90
C ASN A 251 -15.88 -0.23 19.06
N ASN A 252 -14.83 -1.06 19.20
CA ASN A 252 -14.72 -2.05 20.28
C ASN A 252 -13.43 -1.85 21.12
N PRO A 253 -13.52 -1.32 22.35
CA PRO A 253 -12.35 -1.07 23.21
C PRO A 253 -11.50 -2.30 23.51
N SER A 254 -12.09 -3.50 23.51
CA SER A 254 -11.34 -4.75 23.70
C SER A 254 -10.71 -5.27 22.41
N ALA A 255 -11.20 -4.89 21.23
CA ALA A 255 -10.48 -5.09 19.97
C ALA A 255 -9.30 -4.12 19.88
N ARG A 256 -9.51 -2.82 20.14
CA ARG A 256 -8.44 -1.79 20.16
C ARG A 256 -7.26 -2.21 21.05
N ARG A 257 -7.53 -2.65 22.28
CA ARG A 257 -6.49 -3.13 23.20
C ARG A 257 -5.66 -4.29 22.61
N ARG A 258 -6.31 -5.35 22.11
CA ARG A 258 -5.61 -6.49 21.49
C ARG A 258 -4.84 -6.09 20.24
N PHE A 259 -5.37 -5.17 19.44
CA PHE A 259 -4.67 -4.60 18.30
C PHE A 259 -3.39 -3.90 18.75
N ILE A 260 -3.46 -3.03 19.76
CA ILE A 260 -2.30 -2.28 20.28
C ILE A 260 -1.25 -3.25 20.83
N GLU A 261 -1.65 -4.23 21.64
CA GLU A 261 -0.76 -5.27 22.19
C GLU A 261 -0.06 -6.08 21.07
N ASN A 262 -0.77 -6.40 20.00
CA ASN A 262 -0.23 -7.09 18.82
C ASN A 262 0.69 -6.18 17.98
N ALA A 263 0.28 -4.93 17.72
CA ALA A 263 1.06 -3.96 16.96
C ALA A 263 2.41 -3.67 17.64
N MET A 264 2.41 -3.49 18.97
CA MET A 264 3.64 -3.33 19.75
C MET A 264 4.60 -4.50 19.55
N GLN A 265 4.11 -5.74 19.53
CA GLN A 265 4.93 -6.93 19.27
C GLN A 265 5.42 -7.00 17.81
N PHE A 266 4.56 -6.65 16.85
CA PHE A 266 4.89 -6.68 15.42
C PHE A 266 5.99 -5.67 15.07
N LEU A 267 5.88 -4.43 15.56
CA LEU A 267 6.85 -3.37 15.30
C LEU A 267 8.22 -3.70 15.92
N VAL A 268 8.26 -4.26 17.15
CA VAL A 268 9.52 -4.80 17.74
C VAL A 268 10.10 -5.92 16.86
N LYS A 269 9.28 -6.88 16.42
CA LYS A 269 9.75 -8.08 15.67
C LYS A 269 10.48 -7.74 14.37
N TYR A 270 10.09 -6.66 13.70
CA TYR A 270 10.66 -6.25 12.42
C TYR A 270 11.55 -4.99 12.47
N GLY A 271 11.55 -4.24 13.57
CA GLY A 271 12.45 -3.09 13.79
C GLY A 271 11.95 -1.75 13.22
N PHE A 272 10.63 -1.63 13.04
CA PHE A 272 9.97 -0.39 12.60
C PHE A 272 10.02 0.69 13.70
N ASP A 273 10.01 1.96 13.28
CA ASP A 273 10.04 3.14 14.16
C ASP A 273 8.64 3.73 14.45
N GLY A 274 7.58 3.12 13.92
CA GLY A 274 6.21 3.61 14.05
C GLY A 274 5.19 2.87 13.18
N LEU A 275 3.93 3.30 13.29
CA LEU A 275 2.78 2.79 12.54
C LEU A 275 2.10 3.94 11.78
N ASP A 276 1.65 3.62 10.58
CA ASP A 276 0.94 4.51 9.67
C ASP A 276 -0.44 3.91 9.36
N LEU A 277 -1.51 4.67 9.63
CA LEU A 277 -2.90 4.20 9.64
C LEU A 277 -3.67 4.63 8.39
N ASP A 278 -3.76 3.74 7.42
CA ASP A 278 -4.32 4.03 6.10
C ASP A 278 -5.72 3.41 5.96
N TRP A 279 -6.62 3.73 6.90
CA TRP A 279 -8.03 3.34 6.78
C TRP A 279 -8.75 4.29 5.82
N GLU A 280 -9.27 3.71 4.73
CA GLU A 280 -10.01 4.41 3.68
C GLU A 280 -11.52 4.07 3.67
N TYR A 281 -12.40 4.79 4.38
CA TYR A 281 -12.14 5.85 5.35
C TYR A 281 -13.06 5.66 6.57
N PRO A 282 -12.73 6.23 7.75
CA PRO A 282 -13.67 6.30 8.86
C PRO A 282 -15.00 6.90 8.39
N LYS A 283 -16.14 6.27 8.74
CA LYS A 283 -17.51 6.64 8.32
C LYS A 283 -17.80 6.53 6.80
N CYS A 284 -16.82 6.79 5.93
CA CYS A 284 -16.93 6.75 4.47
C CYS A 284 -16.10 5.60 3.87
N TRP A 285 -16.48 4.35 4.17
CA TRP A 285 -15.79 3.16 3.69
C TRP A 285 -15.65 3.22 2.15
N GLN A 286 -14.43 3.24 1.62
CA GLN A 286 -14.11 3.43 0.19
C GLN A 286 -14.90 4.60 -0.46
N THR A 287 -14.96 5.74 0.23
CA THR A 287 -15.73 6.98 -0.05
C THR A 287 -17.25 6.92 0.18
N ALA A 288 -17.85 5.76 0.46
CA ALA A 288 -19.29 5.62 0.69
C ALA A 288 -19.71 6.09 2.10
N CYS A 289 -19.89 7.41 2.27
CA CYS A 289 -20.27 8.08 3.53
C CYS A 289 -21.67 7.72 4.10
N LYS A 290 -22.30 6.64 3.63
CA LYS A 290 -23.56 6.10 4.18
C LYS A 290 -23.36 4.76 4.88
N ASP A 291 -22.24 4.09 4.64
CA ASP A 291 -22.07 2.67 4.94
C ASP A 291 -21.52 2.47 6.35
N GLY A 292 -20.64 3.36 6.81
CA GLY A 292 -20.16 3.40 8.20
C GLY A 292 -21.11 4.10 9.19
N PRO A 293 -21.06 3.77 10.48
CA PRO A 293 -21.78 4.48 11.53
C PRO A 293 -21.09 5.80 11.91
N GLU A 294 -21.84 6.78 12.41
CA GLU A 294 -21.29 8.08 12.90
C GLU A 294 -20.25 7.91 14.01
N SER A 295 -20.32 6.80 14.76
CA SER A 295 -19.41 6.48 15.85
C SER A 295 -17.97 6.18 15.37
N ASP A 296 -17.76 5.86 14.09
CA ASP A 296 -16.43 5.70 13.49
C ASP A 296 -15.56 6.94 13.75
N LYS A 297 -16.10 8.15 13.55
CA LYS A 297 -15.37 9.42 13.65
C LYS A 297 -14.75 9.62 15.04
N ALA A 298 -15.56 9.46 16.08
CA ALA A 298 -15.13 9.64 17.47
C ALA A 298 -14.25 8.47 17.94
N ASN A 299 -14.60 7.23 17.57
CA ASN A 299 -13.85 6.05 18.01
C ASN A 299 -12.49 5.91 17.30
N PHE A 300 -12.34 6.42 16.07
CA PHE A 300 -11.03 6.53 15.42
C PHE A 300 -10.09 7.45 16.20
N ALA A 301 -10.55 8.63 16.64
CA ALA A 301 -9.75 9.50 17.49
C ALA A 301 -9.40 8.86 18.84
N VAL A 302 -10.32 8.11 19.45
CA VAL A 302 -10.03 7.34 20.68
C VAL A 302 -8.97 6.25 20.43
N PHE A 303 -9.02 5.56 19.28
CA PHE A 303 -8.05 4.55 18.89
C PHE A 303 -6.65 5.12 18.65
N VAL A 304 -6.55 6.24 17.93
CA VAL A 304 -5.28 6.94 17.67
C VAL A 304 -4.64 7.42 18.97
N ARG A 305 -5.43 7.96 19.92
CA ARG A 305 -4.95 8.32 21.26
C ARG A 305 -4.44 7.13 22.07
N GLU A 306 -5.15 6.00 22.05
CA GLU A 306 -4.72 4.76 22.73
C GLU A 306 -3.42 4.20 22.14
N LEU A 307 -3.21 4.32 20.81
CA LEU A 307 -1.94 4.00 20.15
C LEU A 307 -0.82 4.97 20.55
N ARG A 308 -1.06 6.29 20.52
CA ARG A 308 -0.08 7.32 20.91
C ARG A 308 0.48 7.09 22.32
N GLN A 309 -0.39 6.75 23.27
CA GLN A 309 -0.04 6.43 24.65
C GLN A 309 0.83 5.15 24.75
N ALA A 310 0.55 4.12 23.95
CA ALA A 310 1.37 2.91 23.92
C ALA A 310 2.74 3.14 23.25
N PHE A 311 2.83 4.07 22.30
CA PHE A 311 4.04 4.35 21.51
C PHE A 311 4.99 5.34 22.18
N GLU A 312 4.49 6.20 23.07
CA GLU A 312 5.28 7.21 23.80
C GLU A 312 6.52 6.61 24.54
N PRO A 313 6.44 5.50 25.31
CA PRO A 313 7.60 4.89 25.95
C PRO A 313 8.64 4.27 24.99
N LYS A 314 8.35 4.23 23.69
CA LYS A 314 9.28 3.79 22.63
C LYS A 314 9.85 4.94 21.80
N GLY A 315 9.33 6.16 21.96
CA GLY A 315 9.60 7.26 21.04
C GLY A 315 9.14 6.96 19.60
N TRP A 316 8.16 6.07 19.44
CA TRP A 316 7.66 5.66 18.13
C TRP A 316 6.71 6.69 17.52
N LEU A 317 6.70 6.73 16.19
CA LEU A 317 5.84 7.59 15.39
C LEU A 317 4.46 6.97 15.17
N LEU A 318 3.44 7.82 15.12
CA LEU A 318 2.08 7.47 14.70
C LEU A 318 1.62 8.46 13.63
N THR A 319 1.31 7.94 12.43
CA THR A 319 0.87 8.73 11.27
C THR A 319 -0.36 8.12 10.61
N ALA A 320 -0.88 8.75 9.56
CA ALA A 320 -1.98 8.23 8.74
C ALA A 320 -1.99 8.87 7.34
N ALA A 321 -2.26 8.08 6.31
CA ALA A 321 -2.82 8.59 5.06
C ALA A 321 -4.26 9.08 5.29
N VAL A 322 -4.58 10.27 4.79
CA VAL A 322 -5.90 10.88 4.99
C VAL A 322 -6.50 11.48 3.72
N SER A 323 -7.83 11.41 3.62
CA SER A 323 -8.57 11.79 2.42
C SER A 323 -8.38 13.26 2.00
N PRO A 324 -8.37 13.58 0.69
CA PRO A 324 -8.42 14.94 0.20
C PRO A 324 -9.84 15.55 0.21
N SER A 325 -10.87 14.70 0.28
CA SER A 325 -12.27 15.10 0.05
C SER A 325 -12.89 15.75 1.28
N LYS A 326 -13.36 16.99 1.13
CA LYS A 326 -14.08 17.75 2.18
C LYS A 326 -15.19 16.91 2.85
N GLN A 327 -15.97 16.17 2.06
CA GLN A 327 -17.07 15.34 2.56
C GLN A 327 -16.58 14.23 3.51
N VAL A 328 -15.43 13.61 3.18
CA VAL A 328 -14.82 12.55 3.98
C VAL A 328 -14.12 13.13 5.21
N ILE A 329 -13.50 14.31 5.09
CA ILE A 329 -12.94 15.07 6.22
C ILE A 329 -14.03 15.38 7.25
N ASP A 330 -15.14 15.96 6.80
CA ASP A 330 -16.29 16.35 7.63
C ASP A 330 -16.93 15.13 8.33
N ALA A 331 -17.07 14.01 7.63
CA ALA A 331 -17.76 12.82 8.14
C ALA A 331 -16.86 11.87 8.96
N GLY A 332 -15.58 11.75 8.61
CA GLY A 332 -14.68 10.72 9.15
C GLY A 332 -13.70 11.18 10.24
N TYR A 333 -13.29 12.44 10.27
CA TYR A 333 -12.11 12.84 11.05
C TYR A 333 -12.40 13.90 12.12
N ASP A 334 -12.20 13.57 13.40
CA ASP A 334 -12.16 14.55 14.50
C ASP A 334 -10.78 15.24 14.52
N VAL A 335 -10.57 16.15 13.56
CA VAL A 335 -9.27 16.78 13.29
C VAL A 335 -8.64 17.42 14.54
N PRO A 336 -9.35 18.18 15.40
CA PRO A 336 -8.77 18.76 16.62
C PRO A 336 -8.34 17.74 17.68
N SER A 337 -8.85 16.50 17.66
CA SER A 337 -8.34 15.41 18.50
C SER A 337 -7.14 14.73 17.84
N LEU A 338 -7.29 14.30 16.58
CA LEU A 338 -6.25 13.64 15.80
C LEU A 338 -4.96 14.48 15.69
N ALA A 339 -5.09 15.80 15.62
CA ALA A 339 -3.97 16.76 15.61
C ALA A 339 -3.08 16.73 16.86
N LYS A 340 -3.58 16.22 18.00
CA LYS A 340 -2.81 16.04 19.22
C LYS A 340 -1.96 14.78 19.12
N ASP A 341 -2.61 13.67 18.75
CA ASP A 341 -2.09 12.31 18.90
C ASP A 341 -1.27 11.79 17.69
N PHE A 342 -1.51 12.25 16.47
CA PHE A 342 -0.61 11.96 15.33
C PHE A 342 0.65 12.81 15.37
N ASP A 343 1.80 12.27 14.99
CA ASP A 343 3.02 13.04 14.75
C ASP A 343 2.89 13.92 13.49
N PHE A 344 2.31 13.37 12.43
CA PHE A 344 1.87 14.09 11.22
C PHE A 344 0.85 13.26 10.43
N ILE A 345 0.14 13.91 9.50
CA ILE A 345 -0.77 13.29 8.53
C ILE A 345 -0.23 13.41 7.11
N ASN A 346 -0.40 12.34 6.34
CA ASN A 346 -0.08 12.25 4.91
C ASN A 346 -1.35 12.55 4.11
N VAL A 347 -1.56 13.81 3.70
CA VAL A 347 -2.76 14.20 2.95
C VAL A 347 -2.66 13.68 1.52
N MET A 348 -3.53 12.75 1.13
CA MET A 348 -3.55 12.14 -0.20
C MET A 348 -4.12 13.10 -1.25
N ALA A 349 -3.38 14.16 -1.58
CA ALA A 349 -3.84 15.24 -2.47
C ALA A 349 -3.73 14.89 -3.97
N TYR A 350 -4.21 13.69 -4.30
CA TYR A 350 -4.28 13.07 -5.62
C TYR A 350 -5.57 12.24 -5.71
N ASP A 351 -5.86 11.67 -6.88
CA ASP A 351 -7.12 10.97 -7.16
C ASP A 351 -8.38 11.79 -6.87
N MET A 352 -8.27 13.11 -7.04
CA MET A 352 -9.40 14.05 -7.12
C MET A 352 -10.23 13.83 -8.39
N HIS A 353 -9.61 13.28 -9.44
CA HIS A 353 -10.27 12.85 -10.68
C HIS A 353 -9.74 11.49 -11.14
N GLY A 354 -10.55 10.75 -11.90
CA GLY A 354 -10.15 9.44 -12.43
C GLY A 354 -11.26 8.74 -13.19
N GLN A 355 -11.11 7.45 -13.48
CA GLN A 355 -12.01 6.69 -14.36
C GLN A 355 -13.45 6.49 -13.85
N TRP A 356 -13.77 6.99 -12.67
CA TRP A 356 -15.11 7.12 -12.11
C TRP A 356 -15.86 8.37 -12.61
N ASP A 357 -15.12 9.39 -13.08
CA ASP A 357 -15.65 10.59 -13.71
C ASP A 357 -16.10 10.33 -15.15
N LYS A 358 -16.95 11.21 -15.66
CA LYS A 358 -17.48 11.14 -17.04
C LYS A 358 -16.72 12.03 -18.03
N PHE A 359 -15.61 12.60 -17.59
CA PHE A 359 -14.75 13.49 -18.35
C PHE A 359 -13.29 13.29 -17.95
N ALA A 360 -12.36 13.50 -18.88
CA ALA A 360 -10.94 13.39 -18.58
C ALA A 360 -10.40 14.63 -17.86
N ALA A 361 -9.80 14.45 -16.68
CA ALA A 361 -9.24 15.53 -15.89
C ALA A 361 -7.97 15.11 -15.12
N HIS A 362 -7.15 16.11 -14.76
CA HIS A 362 -5.92 15.90 -14.00
C HIS A 362 -6.25 15.52 -12.54
N HIS A 363 -5.71 14.42 -12.04
CA HIS A 363 -6.10 13.85 -10.74
C HIS A 363 -5.50 14.53 -9.49
N ALA A 364 -4.49 15.39 -9.65
CA ALA A 364 -3.84 16.09 -8.53
C ALA A 364 -3.60 17.59 -8.81
N PRO A 365 -4.63 18.37 -9.20
CA PRO A 365 -4.47 19.76 -9.64
C PRO A 365 -4.08 20.67 -8.47
N LEU A 366 -3.05 21.51 -8.64
CA LEU A 366 -2.55 22.36 -7.55
C LEU A 366 -3.56 23.44 -7.14
N TYR A 367 -4.21 24.05 -8.12
CA TYR A 367 -5.26 25.06 -7.97
C TYR A 367 -6.42 24.72 -8.90
N SER A 368 -7.61 25.28 -8.64
CA SER A 368 -8.75 25.19 -9.54
C SER A 368 -8.48 25.90 -10.87
N ARG A 369 -9.33 25.66 -11.86
CA ARG A 369 -9.45 26.52 -13.04
C ARG A 369 -10.15 27.83 -12.65
N GLU A 370 -10.18 28.79 -13.57
CA GLU A 370 -11.13 29.92 -13.46
C GLU A 370 -12.56 29.38 -13.64
N ALA A 371 -13.51 29.83 -12.83
CA ALA A 371 -14.90 29.34 -12.86
C ALA A 371 -15.59 29.50 -14.23
N SER A 372 -15.22 30.51 -15.02
CA SER A 372 -15.69 30.73 -16.40
C SER A 372 -15.06 29.81 -17.45
N LYS A 373 -14.01 29.07 -17.08
CA LYS A 373 -13.24 28.14 -17.93
C LYS A 373 -13.29 26.69 -17.41
N SER A 374 -14.07 26.42 -16.36
CA SER A 374 -14.19 25.11 -15.74
C SER A 374 -15.34 24.29 -16.33
N PHE A 375 -15.19 22.97 -16.31
CA PHE A 375 -16.17 21.98 -16.76
C PHE A 375 -16.62 21.05 -15.62
N ASP A 376 -15.94 21.09 -14.47
CA ASP A 376 -16.30 20.32 -13.27
C ASP A 376 -16.93 21.25 -12.22
N PRO A 377 -18.14 20.96 -11.71
CA PRO A 377 -18.72 21.72 -10.60
C PRO A 377 -17.94 21.64 -9.28
N ASN A 378 -17.01 20.69 -9.12
CA ASN A 378 -16.23 20.49 -7.89
C ASN A 378 -14.81 21.09 -7.95
N ASP A 379 -14.38 21.66 -9.08
CA ASP A 379 -13.03 22.18 -9.34
C ASP A 379 -12.54 23.16 -8.25
N GLY A 380 -13.45 23.96 -7.67
CA GLY A 380 -13.16 24.85 -6.54
C GLY A 380 -12.78 24.16 -5.22
N ILE A 381 -13.13 22.88 -5.04
CA ILE A 381 -12.81 22.06 -3.85
C ILE A 381 -11.88 20.88 -4.14
N PHE A 382 -11.88 20.35 -5.36
CA PHE A 382 -11.03 19.25 -5.81
C PHE A 382 -9.70 19.78 -6.38
N ASN A 383 -8.97 20.50 -5.51
CA ASN A 383 -7.60 20.95 -5.77
C ASN A 383 -6.76 20.94 -4.49
N VAL A 384 -5.45 20.71 -4.65
CA VAL A 384 -4.47 20.61 -3.54
C VAL A 384 -4.55 21.82 -2.61
N ASN A 385 -4.63 23.03 -3.17
CA ASN A 385 -4.71 24.26 -2.39
C ASN A 385 -5.95 24.31 -1.48
N TYR A 386 -7.14 23.93 -1.98
CA TYR A 386 -8.33 23.84 -1.15
C TYR A 386 -8.16 22.78 -0.06
N THR A 387 -7.82 21.54 -0.44
CA THR A 387 -7.68 20.41 0.48
C THR A 387 -6.69 20.70 1.62
N VAL A 388 -5.50 21.24 1.32
CA VAL A 388 -4.46 21.51 2.32
C VAL A 388 -4.90 22.62 3.30
N ASN A 389 -5.47 23.71 2.81
CA ASN A 389 -5.99 24.76 3.69
C ASN A 389 -7.19 24.26 4.50
N TYR A 390 -8.07 23.43 3.93
CA TYR A 390 -9.21 22.87 4.66
C TYR A 390 -8.77 21.99 5.84
N TRP A 391 -7.74 21.15 5.69
CA TRP A 391 -7.15 20.39 6.81
C TRP A 391 -6.59 21.31 7.91
N ILE A 392 -6.00 22.45 7.55
CA ILE A 392 -5.49 23.45 8.50
C ILE A 392 -6.66 24.17 9.21
N ASP A 393 -7.70 24.57 8.47
CA ASP A 393 -8.88 25.25 8.99
C ASP A 393 -9.74 24.35 9.91
N GLN A 394 -9.75 23.03 9.68
CA GLN A 394 -10.32 22.05 10.62
C GLN A 394 -9.45 21.83 11.87
N GLY A 395 -8.27 22.46 11.97
CA GLY A 395 -7.44 22.50 13.17
C GLY A 395 -6.17 21.65 13.15
N MET A 396 -5.73 21.11 12.00
CA MET A 396 -4.44 20.43 11.91
C MET A 396 -3.27 21.45 11.85
N PRO A 397 -2.28 21.39 12.77
CA PRO A 397 -1.11 22.28 12.70
C PRO A 397 -0.36 22.13 11.39
N LYS A 398 0.00 23.24 10.73
CA LYS A 398 0.72 23.27 9.44
C LYS A 398 1.90 22.29 9.35
N LYS A 399 2.77 22.26 10.35
CA LYS A 399 3.95 21.36 10.39
C LYS A 399 3.63 19.86 10.57
N LYS A 400 2.38 19.52 10.88
CA LYS A 400 1.82 18.16 10.87
C LYS A 400 1.10 17.82 9.56
N VAL A 401 0.87 18.77 8.65
CA VAL A 401 0.33 18.50 7.30
C VAL A 401 1.47 18.17 6.35
N VAL A 402 1.52 16.95 5.82
CA VAL A 402 2.47 16.54 4.77
C VAL A 402 1.69 16.35 3.47
N LEU A 403 2.13 17.01 2.39
CA LEU A 403 1.43 17.01 1.11
C LEU A 403 1.77 15.76 0.28
N GLY A 404 0.81 14.87 0.09
CA GLY A 404 0.90 13.76 -0.86
C GLY A 404 1.00 14.24 -2.30
N VAL A 405 1.97 13.71 -3.04
CA VAL A 405 2.17 13.95 -4.47
C VAL A 405 2.27 12.61 -5.23
N PRO A 406 1.61 12.49 -6.39
CA PRO A 406 1.60 11.26 -7.17
C PRO A 406 2.83 11.15 -8.09
N PHE A 407 3.41 9.95 -8.15
CA PHE A 407 4.38 9.56 -9.19
C PHE A 407 3.71 8.72 -10.29
N TYR A 408 2.45 9.01 -10.57
CA TYR A 408 1.60 8.33 -11.54
C TYR A 408 0.63 9.33 -12.16
N GLY A 409 -0.18 8.87 -13.11
CA GLY A 409 -1.33 9.60 -13.61
C GLY A 409 -2.57 8.73 -13.71
N ARG A 410 -3.75 9.35 -13.60
CA ARG A 410 -5.03 8.69 -13.95
C ARG A 410 -5.31 8.89 -15.44
N SER A 411 -5.59 7.79 -16.12
CA SER A 411 -5.78 7.73 -17.57
C SER A 411 -7.25 7.50 -17.95
N PHE A 412 -7.62 7.98 -19.13
CA PHE A 412 -8.98 7.96 -19.67
C PHE A 412 -8.95 7.50 -21.12
N ALA A 413 -9.95 6.71 -21.52
CA ALA A 413 -10.26 6.48 -22.92
C ALA A 413 -11.47 7.35 -23.29
N LEU A 414 -11.20 8.39 -24.08
CA LEU A 414 -12.16 9.39 -24.53
C LEU A 414 -13.17 8.79 -25.52
N GLU A 415 -14.35 9.40 -25.61
CA GLU A 415 -15.33 9.11 -26.68
C GLU A 415 -14.85 9.58 -28.06
N GLY A 416 -14.06 10.67 -28.10
CA GLY A 416 -13.50 11.26 -29.32
C GLY A 416 -11.97 11.16 -29.39
N GLN A 417 -11.37 11.77 -30.42
CA GLN A 417 -9.90 11.90 -30.50
C GLN A 417 -9.44 13.15 -29.73
N ALA A 418 -8.46 13.01 -28.85
CA ALA A 418 -7.89 14.11 -28.06
C ALA A 418 -7.39 15.24 -28.97
N GLU A 419 -6.74 14.91 -30.09
CA GLU A 419 -6.23 15.84 -31.09
C GLU A 419 -7.30 16.83 -31.59
N SER A 420 -8.55 16.37 -31.73
CA SER A 420 -9.69 17.16 -32.21
C SER A 420 -10.40 17.99 -31.12
N HIS A 421 -10.17 17.70 -29.84
CA HIS A 421 -10.79 18.45 -28.75
C HIS A 421 -10.09 19.81 -28.55
N PRO A 422 -10.81 20.92 -28.28
CA PRO A 422 -10.20 22.24 -28.13
C PRO A 422 -9.11 22.31 -27.05
N LEU A 423 -9.28 21.57 -25.94
CA LEU A 423 -8.30 21.45 -24.85
C LEU A 423 -7.52 20.12 -24.89
N LYS A 424 -7.35 19.53 -26.09
CA LYS A 424 -6.55 18.31 -26.33
C LYS A 424 -6.87 17.13 -25.40
N GLY A 425 -8.16 16.90 -25.20
CA GLY A 425 -8.73 15.84 -24.36
C GLY A 425 -9.10 16.26 -22.94
N TYR A 426 -8.51 17.32 -22.38
CA TYR A 426 -8.87 17.79 -21.03
C TYR A 426 -10.31 18.34 -21.04
N GLY A 427 -11.19 17.80 -20.19
CA GLY A 427 -12.61 18.09 -20.14
C GLY A 427 -13.46 17.38 -21.20
N ALA A 428 -12.85 16.55 -22.06
CA ALA A 428 -13.59 15.74 -23.05
C ALA A 428 -14.30 14.56 -22.36
N ALA A 429 -15.45 14.16 -22.92
CA ALA A 429 -16.22 13.02 -22.42
C ALA A 429 -15.42 11.71 -22.48
N ALA A 430 -15.49 10.94 -21.39
CA ALA A 430 -14.85 9.64 -21.23
C ALA A 430 -15.71 8.77 -20.32
N LEU A 431 -15.94 7.51 -20.69
CA LEU A 431 -16.82 6.58 -19.94
C LEU A 431 -16.07 5.39 -19.35
N GLN A 432 -14.75 5.39 -19.45
CA GLN A 432 -13.88 4.34 -18.92
C GLN A 432 -12.44 4.86 -18.79
N GLY A 433 -11.65 4.21 -17.92
CA GLY A 433 -10.22 4.45 -17.81
C GLY A 433 -9.48 4.13 -19.10
N GLY A 434 -8.31 4.77 -19.27
CA GLY A 434 -7.39 4.49 -20.36
C GLY A 434 -6.84 3.07 -20.29
N GLU A 435 -6.32 2.57 -21.42
CA GLU A 435 -5.84 1.19 -21.49
C GLU A 435 -4.70 0.90 -20.49
N PRO A 436 -4.64 -0.31 -19.90
CA PRO A 436 -3.72 -0.60 -18.81
C PRO A 436 -2.24 -0.40 -19.15
N GLY A 437 -1.45 0.04 -18.17
CA GLY A 437 -0.01 0.14 -18.28
C GLY A 437 0.67 -1.21 -18.57
N THR A 438 1.77 -1.18 -19.34
CA THR A 438 2.55 -2.36 -19.71
C THR A 438 3.11 -3.11 -18.49
N TYR A 439 3.37 -2.39 -17.40
CA TYR A 439 3.99 -2.87 -16.17
C TYR A 439 3.08 -2.75 -14.96
N THR A 440 2.32 -1.65 -14.82
CA THR A 440 1.34 -1.46 -13.73
C THR A 440 0.09 -2.34 -13.92
N ARG A 441 -0.36 -2.50 -15.18
CA ARG A 441 -1.47 -3.37 -15.60
C ARG A 441 -2.85 -3.04 -14.97
N GLU A 442 -3.00 -1.87 -14.36
CA GLU A 442 -4.27 -1.33 -13.89
C GLU A 442 -4.92 -0.45 -14.98
N LYS A 443 -6.23 -0.64 -15.23
CA LYS A 443 -6.97 0.21 -16.16
C LYS A 443 -7.21 1.59 -15.54
N GLY A 444 -7.02 2.66 -16.30
CA GLY A 444 -7.17 4.02 -15.80
C GLY A 444 -6.00 4.53 -14.93
N TYR A 445 -4.86 3.84 -14.96
CA TYR A 445 -3.67 4.15 -14.16
C TYR A 445 -2.40 3.94 -14.99
N LEU A 446 -1.42 4.83 -14.88
CA LEU A 446 -0.10 4.69 -15.49
C LEU A 446 0.98 5.25 -14.55
N ALA A 447 2.07 4.52 -14.34
CA ALA A 447 3.24 5.04 -13.60
C ALA A 447 3.89 6.21 -14.36
N PHE A 448 4.63 7.08 -13.67
CA PHE A 448 5.36 8.16 -14.32
C PHE A 448 6.36 7.62 -15.38
N TYR A 449 7.06 6.52 -15.09
CA TYR A 449 7.94 5.88 -16.07
C TYR A 449 7.19 5.32 -17.29
N GLU A 450 5.94 4.86 -17.15
CA GLU A 450 5.09 4.43 -18.28
C GLU A 450 4.70 5.61 -19.16
N ILE A 451 4.22 6.70 -18.54
CA ILE A 451 3.82 7.92 -19.24
C ILE A 451 5.02 8.50 -20.01
N CYS A 452 6.22 8.47 -19.41
CA CYS A 452 7.45 8.93 -20.05
C CYS A 452 7.89 8.00 -21.20
N GLU A 453 7.92 6.67 -21.01
CA GLU A 453 8.18 5.72 -22.10
C GLU A 453 7.16 5.87 -23.26
N TYR A 454 5.90 6.18 -22.95
CA TYR A 454 4.84 6.40 -23.95
C TYR A 454 5.07 7.69 -24.76
N GLN A 455 5.54 8.76 -24.13
CA GLN A 455 5.93 10.00 -24.79
C GLN A 455 7.14 9.81 -25.70
N LYS A 456 8.24 9.25 -25.19
CA LYS A 456 9.48 9.11 -25.97
C LYS A 456 9.42 8.04 -27.06
N ASN A 457 8.85 6.88 -26.74
CA ASN A 457 8.99 5.68 -27.59
C ASN A 457 7.70 5.28 -28.31
N GLN A 458 6.54 5.79 -27.88
CA GLN A 458 5.24 5.42 -28.46
C GLN A 458 4.50 6.60 -29.12
N GLY A 459 5.09 7.79 -29.17
CA GLY A 459 4.54 8.95 -29.87
C GLY A 459 3.28 9.53 -29.22
N TRP A 460 3.19 9.52 -27.90
CA TRP A 460 2.21 10.34 -27.16
C TRP A 460 2.67 11.80 -27.13
N THR A 461 1.74 12.74 -27.29
CA THR A 461 2.03 14.17 -27.20
C THR A 461 1.97 14.64 -25.76
N LYS A 462 3.09 15.13 -25.19
CA LYS A 462 3.10 15.89 -23.93
C LYS A 462 2.50 17.28 -24.16
N ALA A 463 1.60 17.71 -23.29
CA ALA A 463 0.92 19.00 -23.36
C ALA A 463 0.69 19.58 -21.96
N ARG A 464 0.24 20.84 -21.90
CA ARG A 464 -0.19 21.52 -20.67
C ARG A 464 -1.54 22.19 -20.86
N ASP A 465 -2.34 22.25 -19.80
CA ASP A 465 -3.54 23.08 -19.77
C ASP A 465 -3.19 24.58 -19.86
N PRO A 466 -3.73 25.35 -20.80
CA PRO A 466 -3.41 26.78 -20.96
C PRO A 466 -3.81 27.67 -19.77
N SER A 467 -4.73 27.23 -18.88
CA SER A 467 -5.15 28.01 -17.70
C SER A 467 -4.31 27.76 -16.44
N THR A 468 -3.85 26.52 -16.23
CA THR A 468 -3.21 26.07 -14.97
C THR A 468 -1.78 25.56 -15.14
N GLY A 469 -1.36 25.29 -16.37
CA GLY A 469 -0.08 24.64 -16.67
C GLY A 469 0.00 23.17 -16.22
N LEU A 470 -1.13 22.53 -15.88
CA LEU A 470 -1.15 21.11 -15.48
C LEU A 470 -0.73 20.21 -16.66
N PRO A 471 0.19 19.25 -16.48
CA PRO A 471 0.67 18.37 -17.53
C PRO A 471 -0.42 17.35 -17.88
N PHE A 472 -0.47 16.98 -19.15
CA PHE A 472 -1.14 15.77 -19.58
C PHE A 472 -0.47 15.23 -20.83
N ALA A 473 -0.72 13.96 -21.14
CA ALA A 473 -0.28 13.35 -22.38
C ALA A 473 -1.45 12.64 -23.07
N TYR A 474 -1.42 12.60 -24.39
CA TYR A 474 -2.47 11.97 -25.17
C TYR A 474 -1.96 11.33 -26.47
N LYS A 475 -2.76 10.40 -26.99
CA LYS A 475 -2.61 9.82 -28.34
C LYS A 475 -3.94 9.23 -28.81
N GLY A 476 -4.52 9.81 -29.87
CA GLY A 476 -5.84 9.38 -30.34
C GLY A 476 -6.90 9.55 -29.26
N ASN A 477 -7.63 8.48 -28.92
CA ASN A 477 -8.60 8.54 -27.82
C ASN A 477 -8.01 8.28 -26.42
N GLN A 478 -6.70 8.05 -26.27
CA GLN A 478 -6.08 7.85 -24.95
C GLN A 478 -5.56 9.18 -24.38
N TRP A 479 -5.80 9.42 -23.09
CA TRP A 479 -5.40 10.63 -22.37
C TRP A 479 -4.96 10.29 -20.94
N VAL A 480 -3.97 10.99 -20.38
CA VAL A 480 -3.52 10.82 -18.99
C VAL A 480 -3.11 12.16 -18.37
N GLY A 481 -3.63 12.46 -17.18
CA GLY A 481 -3.25 13.62 -16.37
C GLY A 481 -2.35 13.18 -15.22
N TYR A 482 -1.18 13.81 -15.08
CA TYR A 482 -0.08 13.36 -14.25
C TYR A 482 0.86 14.52 -13.89
N ASP A 483 1.58 14.44 -12.76
CA ASP A 483 2.61 15.42 -12.42
C ASP A 483 3.95 15.14 -13.14
N ASP A 484 4.66 16.21 -13.53
CA ASP A 484 6.03 16.16 -14.04
C ASP A 484 6.99 16.99 -13.17
N THR A 485 8.26 17.11 -13.59
CA THR A 485 9.28 17.87 -12.84
C THR A 485 8.92 19.35 -12.65
N GLU A 486 8.10 19.95 -13.52
CA GLU A 486 7.62 21.32 -13.38
C GLU A 486 6.53 21.44 -12.31
N GLN A 487 5.60 20.48 -12.23
CA GLN A 487 4.62 20.43 -11.16
C GLN A 487 5.22 20.06 -9.80
N MET A 488 6.20 19.15 -9.75
CA MET A 488 6.94 18.87 -8.52
C MET A 488 7.54 20.16 -7.94
N ARG A 489 8.21 20.99 -8.78
CA ARG A 489 8.74 22.30 -8.35
C ARG A 489 7.63 23.19 -7.77
N LYS A 490 6.54 23.41 -8.50
CA LYS A 490 5.39 24.21 -8.04
C LYS A 490 4.81 23.70 -6.71
N LYS A 491 4.74 22.39 -6.52
CA LYS A 491 4.28 21.76 -5.27
C LYS A 491 5.29 21.94 -4.13
N THR A 492 6.61 21.91 -4.39
CA THR A 492 7.61 22.29 -3.37
C THR A 492 7.51 23.77 -2.98
N ASP A 493 7.29 24.67 -3.94
CA ASP A 493 7.15 26.10 -3.66
C ASP A 493 5.86 26.41 -2.90
N PHE A 494 4.77 25.69 -3.17
CA PHE A 494 3.54 25.71 -2.38
C PHE A 494 3.73 25.19 -0.94
N ILE A 495 4.47 24.09 -0.76
CA ILE A 495 4.81 23.56 0.58
C ILE A 495 5.57 24.60 1.40
N LYS A 496 6.55 25.27 0.80
CA LYS A 496 7.35 26.34 1.43
C LYS A 496 6.52 27.59 1.70
N SER A 497 5.65 28.01 0.78
CA SER A 497 4.87 29.26 0.94
C SER A 497 3.79 29.16 2.01
N LEU A 498 3.22 27.96 2.24
CA LEU A 498 2.34 27.70 3.37
C LEU A 498 3.08 27.29 4.66
N ASP A 499 4.38 27.00 4.59
CA ASP A 499 5.23 26.49 5.68
C ASP A 499 4.72 25.18 6.32
N ILE A 500 4.22 24.26 5.49
CA ILE A 500 3.69 22.95 5.95
C ILE A 500 4.81 21.91 6.19
N GLY A 501 4.45 20.71 6.67
CA GLY A 501 5.36 19.71 7.21
C GLY A 501 6.28 18.97 6.23
N GLY A 502 6.07 19.11 4.91
CA GLY A 502 6.85 18.46 3.86
C GLY A 502 6.01 17.86 2.74
N ALA A 503 6.62 16.96 1.96
CA ALA A 503 5.97 16.15 0.92
C ALA A 503 5.90 14.67 1.31
N MET A 504 4.87 13.99 0.81
CA MET A 504 4.67 12.55 0.84
C MET A 504 4.58 12.05 -0.61
N VAL A 505 5.17 10.90 -0.91
CA VAL A 505 5.28 10.35 -2.27
C VAL A 505 4.49 9.05 -2.36
N TRP A 506 3.51 9.02 -3.27
CA TRP A 506 2.85 7.80 -3.72
C TRP A 506 3.22 7.50 -5.18
N ALA A 507 4.16 6.60 -5.47
CA ALA A 507 5.01 5.81 -4.59
C ALA A 507 6.41 5.69 -5.20
N LEU A 508 7.42 5.32 -4.41
CA LEU A 508 8.83 5.25 -4.84
C LEU A 508 9.03 4.47 -6.14
N ASP A 509 8.36 3.32 -6.21
CA ASP A 509 8.43 2.36 -7.29
C ASP A 509 7.76 2.81 -8.61
N LEU A 510 7.16 4.00 -8.64
CA LEU A 510 6.48 4.58 -9.81
C LEU A 510 7.25 5.74 -10.48
N ASP A 511 8.30 6.27 -9.84
CA ASP A 511 9.25 7.20 -10.45
C ASP A 511 10.09 6.49 -11.54
N ASP A 512 10.87 7.23 -12.34
CA ASP A 512 11.90 6.61 -13.21
C ASP A 512 13.12 6.19 -12.39
N PHE A 513 12.94 5.23 -11.48
CA PHE A 513 14.01 4.62 -10.66
C PHE A 513 15.06 3.87 -11.51
N MET A 514 14.68 3.51 -12.73
CA MET A 514 15.53 2.81 -13.68
C MET A 514 16.43 3.76 -14.47
N GLY A 515 16.02 5.03 -14.64
CA GLY A 515 16.73 6.02 -15.47
C GLY A 515 16.60 5.73 -16.96
N ARG A 516 15.45 5.19 -17.39
CA ARG A 516 15.21 4.79 -18.79
C ARG A 516 14.76 5.94 -19.69
N CYS A 517 14.11 6.94 -19.10
CA CYS A 517 13.41 7.97 -19.84
C CYS A 517 13.91 9.38 -19.50
N CYS A 518 14.17 9.68 -18.24
CA CYS A 518 14.60 11.01 -17.82
C CYS A 518 16.13 11.17 -17.83
N SER A 519 16.62 12.38 -17.55
CA SER A 519 18.05 12.72 -17.50
C SER A 519 18.82 12.08 -16.32
N THR A 520 18.13 11.39 -15.42
CA THR A 520 18.61 10.85 -14.15
C THR A 520 17.65 9.76 -13.68
N LYS A 521 18.12 8.88 -12.77
CA LYS A 521 17.23 8.06 -11.93
C LYS A 521 16.47 8.92 -10.91
N TRP A 522 15.28 8.46 -10.52
CA TRP A 522 14.36 9.11 -9.55
C TRP A 522 14.16 10.62 -9.78
N PRO A 523 13.82 11.07 -11.01
CA PRO A 523 13.73 12.48 -11.38
C PRO A 523 12.71 13.26 -10.55
N LEU A 524 11.56 12.68 -10.20
CA LEU A 524 10.55 13.37 -9.40
C LEU A 524 11.01 13.47 -7.93
N LEU A 525 11.52 12.39 -7.34
CA LEU A 525 12.03 12.38 -5.97
C LEU A 525 13.25 13.29 -5.78
N LYS A 526 14.18 13.31 -6.74
CA LYS A 526 15.31 14.24 -6.75
C LYS A 526 14.82 15.70 -6.87
N THR A 527 13.82 15.97 -7.71
CA THR A 527 13.20 17.31 -7.81
C THR A 527 12.58 17.77 -6.49
N LEU A 528 11.90 16.88 -5.75
CA LEU A 528 11.41 17.18 -4.40
C LEU A 528 12.54 17.47 -3.41
N ASN A 529 13.63 16.70 -3.45
CA ASN A 529 14.80 16.91 -2.59
C ASN A 529 15.55 18.23 -2.92
N ALA A 530 15.64 18.63 -4.19
CA ALA A 530 16.12 19.96 -4.57
C ALA A 530 15.23 21.05 -3.96
N GLY A 531 13.91 20.96 -4.21
CA GLY A 531 12.96 22.01 -3.87
C GLY A 531 12.67 22.18 -2.37
N LEU A 532 12.84 21.13 -1.55
CA LEU A 532 12.53 21.13 -0.10
C LEU A 532 13.74 20.91 0.81
N ARG A 533 14.74 20.12 0.39
CA ARG A 533 15.90 19.74 1.21
C ARG A 533 17.21 20.42 0.77
N GLY A 534 17.15 21.28 -0.25
CA GLY A 534 18.23 22.18 -0.64
C GLY A 534 19.33 21.58 -1.51
N VAL A 535 19.12 20.36 -2.02
CA VAL A 535 20.16 19.55 -2.68
C VAL A 535 20.45 20.07 -4.09
N LYS A 536 21.46 20.93 -4.21
CA LYS A 536 21.78 21.65 -5.46
C LYS A 536 22.17 20.74 -6.62
N ALA A 537 22.71 19.56 -6.33
CA ALA A 537 23.03 18.54 -7.33
C ALA A 537 21.80 18.02 -8.11
N PHE A 538 20.59 18.32 -7.64
CA PHE A 538 19.32 17.92 -8.24
C PHE A 538 18.55 19.10 -8.86
N GLU A 539 19.14 20.29 -8.94
CA GLU A 539 18.59 21.42 -9.71
C GLU A 539 18.61 21.11 -11.22
N GLY A 540 17.69 21.72 -11.98
CA GLY A 540 17.68 21.63 -13.45
C GLY A 540 17.27 20.29 -14.09
N ILE A 541 16.91 19.25 -13.32
CA ILE A 541 16.44 17.95 -13.86
C ILE A 541 15.28 18.13 -14.84
N ASP A 542 15.46 17.71 -16.09
CA ASP A 542 14.42 17.79 -17.13
C ASP A 542 13.79 16.43 -17.44
N CYS A 543 12.46 16.45 -17.55
CA CYS A 543 11.57 15.37 -18.00
C CYS A 543 10.11 15.88 -18.16
#